data_AF-A0A7V9TTP3-F1
#
_entry.id   AF-A0A7V9TTP3-F1
#
_cell.length_a   1.000
_cell.length_b   1.000
_cell.length_c   1.000
_cell.angle_alpha   90.00
_cell.angle_beta   90.00
_cell.angle_gamma   90.00
#
_symmetry.space_group_name_H-M   'P 1'
#
loop_
_entity.id
_entity.type
_entity.pdbx_description
1 polymer ?
#
loop_
_entity_poly.entity_id
_entity_poly.type
_entity_poly.pdbx_seq_one_letter_code
_entity_poly.pdbx_strand_id
1 'polypeptide(L)'
;MDYDGLARSCWEAACAAGWCIVFAGLHLYWALGGSVGLASSAGHDLAVRRPTTFVLIGLYGPALVLLSSVAVLGFASTARRSIRLRRAATTLIGVVGIGLLLRGVVLEVLLGWNVGGLAKQVGPLETHWSLILWNPWFTLGGALFVATAIRLRREGTYARPSP
;
A
#
# COMPACT_ATOMS: atom_id res chain seq x y z
N MET A 1 -9.89 9.82 30.27
CA MET A 1 -10.26 9.89 28.84
C MET A 1 -8.94 9.97 28.08
N ASP A 2 -8.57 8.91 27.38
CA ASP A 2 -7.21 8.72 26.85
C ASP A 2 -7.06 9.41 25.48
N TYR A 3 -6.83 10.73 25.51
CA TYR A 3 -6.67 11.58 24.30
C TYR A 3 -5.55 11.08 23.38
N ASP A 4 -4.54 10.51 24.01
CA ASP A 4 -3.36 9.91 23.46
C ASP A 4 -3.66 8.66 22.59
N GLY A 5 -4.70 7.90 22.98
CA GLY A 5 -5.16 6.75 22.21
C GLY A 5 -5.91 7.15 20.92
N LEU A 6 -6.79 8.14 21.01
CA LEU A 6 -7.58 8.62 19.86
C LEU A 6 -6.73 9.41 18.86
N ALA A 7 -5.76 10.20 19.34
CA ALA A 7 -4.83 10.92 18.47
C ALA A 7 -3.91 9.96 17.70
N ARG A 8 -3.44 8.88 18.34
CA ARG A 8 -2.59 7.87 17.69
C ARG A 8 -3.31 7.07 16.61
N SER A 9 -4.56 6.64 16.81
CA SER A 9 -5.29 5.91 15.77
C SER A 9 -5.61 6.74 14.54
N CYS A 10 -5.85 8.04 14.71
CA CYS A 10 -5.90 8.98 13.60
C CYS A 10 -4.54 9.09 12.90
N TRP A 11 -3.42 9.05 13.65
CA TRP A 11 -2.08 9.17 13.08
C TRP A 11 -1.69 7.98 12.19
N GLU A 12 -1.80 6.73 12.65
CA GLU A 12 -1.40 5.59 11.80
C GLU A 12 -2.25 5.50 10.54
N ALA A 13 -3.57 5.70 10.67
CA ALA A 13 -4.48 5.74 9.54
C ALA A 13 -4.18 6.93 8.59
N ALA A 14 -3.79 8.09 9.13
CA ALA A 14 -3.39 9.25 8.34
C ALA A 14 -2.09 9.00 7.59
N CYS A 15 -1.09 8.36 8.21
CA CYS A 15 0.15 7.97 7.53
C CYS A 15 -0.13 6.96 6.40
N ALA A 16 -0.95 5.94 6.67
CA ALA A 16 -1.36 4.96 5.66
C ALA A 16 -2.13 5.61 4.50
N ALA A 17 -3.04 6.55 4.81
CA ALA A 17 -3.76 7.33 3.81
C ALA A 17 -2.83 8.25 3.01
N GLY A 18 -1.89 8.92 3.67
CA GLY A 18 -0.87 9.75 3.02
C GLY A 18 -0.01 8.94 2.05
N TRP A 19 0.43 7.75 2.46
CA TRP A 19 1.14 6.81 1.58
C TRP A 19 0.29 6.45 0.34
N CYS A 20 -1.00 6.15 0.53
CA CYS A 20 -1.91 5.87 -0.58
C CYS A 20 -2.08 7.06 -1.53
N ILE A 21 -2.23 8.26 -0.99
CA ILE A 21 -2.43 9.49 -1.78
C ILE A 21 -1.18 9.79 -2.61
N VAL A 22 0.01 9.74 -2.01
CA VAL A 22 1.28 9.95 -2.71
C VAL A 22 1.42 8.94 -3.85
N PHE A 23 1.15 7.65 -3.57
CA PHE A 23 1.34 6.61 -4.56
C PHE A 23 0.26 6.65 -5.66
N ALA A 24 -0.98 7.00 -5.33
CA ALA A 24 -2.05 7.23 -6.30
C ALA A 24 -1.71 8.42 -7.21
N GLY A 25 -1.20 9.51 -6.64
CA GLY A 25 -0.75 10.68 -7.38
C GLY A 25 0.34 10.33 -8.38
N LEU A 26 1.29 9.47 -8.00
CA LEU A 26 2.33 8.99 -8.90
C LEU A 26 1.77 8.17 -10.08
N HIS A 27 0.81 7.27 -9.83
CA HIS A 27 0.16 6.50 -10.89
C HIS A 27 -0.68 7.39 -11.82
N LEU A 28 -1.41 8.37 -11.27
CA LEU A 28 -2.15 9.34 -12.07
C LEU A 28 -1.22 10.21 -12.91
N TYR A 29 -0.08 10.65 -12.34
CA TYR A 29 0.96 11.37 -13.08
C TYR A 29 1.45 10.55 -14.28
N TRP A 30 1.77 9.26 -14.08
CA TRP A 30 2.17 8.38 -15.19
C TRP A 30 1.06 8.18 -16.21
N ALA A 31 -0.18 8.00 -15.76
CA ALA A 31 -1.34 7.79 -16.62
C ALA A 31 -1.63 9.01 -17.51
N LEU A 32 -1.42 10.21 -16.98
CA LEU A 32 -1.61 11.48 -17.69
C LEU A 32 -0.48 11.84 -18.65
N GLY A 33 0.58 11.04 -18.73
CA GLY A 33 1.69 11.30 -19.66
C GLY A 33 3.05 11.42 -18.99
N GLY A 34 3.13 11.53 -17.67
CA GLY A 34 4.38 11.60 -16.91
C GLY A 34 5.30 10.40 -17.16
N SER A 35 6.60 10.63 -17.28
CA SER A 35 7.60 9.59 -17.60
C SER A 35 8.66 9.38 -16.52
N VAL A 36 8.81 10.35 -15.61
CA VAL A 36 9.82 10.28 -14.54
C VAL A 36 9.56 9.06 -13.65
N GLY A 37 10.57 8.20 -13.53
CA GLY A 37 10.51 6.97 -12.72
C GLY A 37 9.62 5.85 -13.26
N LEU A 38 8.95 6.03 -14.41
CA LEU A 38 8.07 5.00 -14.96
C LEU A 38 8.87 3.80 -15.48
N ALA A 39 9.96 4.06 -16.22
CA ALA A 39 10.82 3.01 -16.75
C ALA A 39 11.52 2.20 -15.65
N SER A 40 11.80 2.80 -14.49
CA SER A 40 12.35 2.08 -13.35
C SER A 40 11.30 1.31 -12.55
N SER A 41 10.00 1.57 -12.76
CA SER A 41 8.89 0.93 -12.05
C SER A 41 8.24 -0.20 -12.84
N ALA A 42 7.93 0.06 -14.11
CA ALA A 42 7.18 -0.84 -14.99
C ALA A 42 8.05 -1.41 -16.13
N GLY A 43 9.32 -1.02 -16.17
CA GLY A 43 10.26 -1.42 -17.20
C GLY A 43 10.24 -0.56 -18.46
N HIS A 44 11.33 -0.64 -19.22
CA HIS A 44 11.58 0.28 -20.34
C HIS A 44 10.53 0.15 -21.45
N ASP A 45 10.19 -1.07 -21.84
CA ASP A 45 9.25 -1.32 -22.94
C ASP A 45 7.85 -0.79 -22.65
N LEU A 46 7.32 -1.02 -21.44
CA LEU A 46 6.01 -0.50 -21.05
C LEU A 46 6.01 1.02 -20.90
N ALA A 47 7.11 1.59 -20.39
CA ALA A 47 7.24 3.03 -20.22
C ALA A 47 7.29 3.79 -21.56
N VAL A 48 7.88 3.18 -22.60
CA VAL A 48 7.96 3.75 -23.95
C VAL A 48 6.69 3.48 -24.75
N ARG A 49 6.23 2.23 -24.82
CA ARG A 49 5.11 1.85 -25.71
C ARG A 49 3.75 2.24 -25.17
N ARG A 50 3.60 2.34 -23.84
CA ARG A 50 2.37 2.73 -23.13
C ARG A 50 1.09 2.17 -23.74
N PRO A 51 0.97 0.84 -23.90
CA PRO A 51 -0.24 0.26 -24.46
C PRO A 51 -1.45 0.67 -23.62
N THR A 52 -2.59 0.93 -24.25
CA THR A 52 -3.80 1.44 -23.56
C THR A 52 -4.20 0.56 -22.37
N THR A 53 -4.04 -0.76 -22.48
CA THR A 53 -4.28 -1.70 -21.39
C THR A 53 -3.38 -1.44 -20.18
N PHE A 54 -2.09 -1.14 -20.39
CA PHE A 54 -1.18 -0.77 -19.31
C PHE A 54 -1.58 0.55 -18.66
N VAL A 55 -2.02 1.54 -19.44
CA VAL A 55 -2.46 2.83 -18.88
C VAL A 55 -3.75 2.66 -18.06
N LEU A 56 -4.76 1.98 -18.61
CA LEU A 56 -6.06 1.81 -17.94
C LEU A 56 -5.95 0.87 -16.74
N ILE A 57 -5.37 -0.31 -16.92
CA ILE A 57 -5.33 -1.34 -15.87
C ILE A 57 -4.11 -1.16 -14.96
N GLY A 58 -2.94 -0.87 -15.54
CA GLY A 58 -1.68 -0.79 -14.81
C GLY A 58 -1.40 0.57 -14.13
N LEU A 59 -2.09 1.65 -14.52
CA LEU A 59 -1.91 2.97 -13.91
C LEU A 59 -3.20 3.48 -13.25
N TYR A 60 -4.29 3.67 -14.01
CA TYR A 60 -5.56 4.13 -13.44
C TYR A 60 -6.16 3.11 -12.45
N GLY A 61 -6.02 1.80 -12.72
CA GLY A 61 -6.47 0.73 -11.82
C GLY A 61 -5.88 0.86 -10.41
N PRO A 62 -4.54 0.80 -10.23
CA PRO A 62 -3.90 1.01 -8.94
C PRO A 62 -4.26 2.34 -8.29
N ALA A 63 -4.32 3.43 -9.06
CA ALA A 63 -4.73 4.73 -8.52
C ALA A 63 -6.13 4.66 -7.89
N LEU A 64 -7.10 4.05 -8.56
CA LEU A 64 -8.45 3.89 -8.05
C LEU A 64 -8.49 3.01 -6.78
N VAL A 65 -7.71 1.91 -6.75
CA VAL A 65 -7.61 1.03 -5.58
C VAL A 65 -7.00 1.78 -4.38
N LEU A 66 -5.95 2.56 -4.60
CA LEU A 66 -5.29 3.35 -3.56
C LEU A 66 -6.21 4.43 -3.00
N LEU A 67 -6.93 5.15 -3.85
CA LEU A 67 -7.92 6.15 -3.43
C LEU A 67 -9.10 5.51 -2.68
N SER A 68 -9.57 4.35 -3.14
CA SER A 68 -10.60 3.57 -2.45
C SER A 68 -10.12 3.10 -1.07
N SER A 69 -8.82 2.79 -0.94
CA SER A 69 -8.21 2.42 0.34
C SER A 69 -8.19 3.57 1.34
N VAL A 70 -7.99 4.82 0.89
CA VAL A 70 -8.14 6.01 1.74
C VAL A 70 -9.54 6.08 2.35
N ALA A 71 -10.58 5.85 1.53
CA ALA A 71 -11.96 5.84 2.00
C ALA A 71 -12.20 4.70 3.01
N VAL A 72 -11.65 3.51 2.78
CA VAL A 72 -11.76 2.37 3.71
C VAL A 72 -11.04 2.66 5.03
N LEU A 73 -9.86 3.27 5.00
CA LEU A 73 -9.10 3.67 6.19
C LEU A 73 -9.88 4.70 7.01
N GLY A 74 -10.39 5.77 6.38
CA GLY A 74 -11.21 6.77 7.06
C GLY A 74 -12.52 6.20 7.59
N PHE A 75 -13.14 5.28 6.84
CA PHE A 75 -14.34 4.57 7.26
C PHE A 75 -14.08 3.72 8.52
N ALA A 76 -12.98 2.95 8.53
CA ALA A 76 -12.64 2.05 9.63
C ALA A 76 -12.28 2.79 10.93
N SER A 77 -11.72 3.99 10.81
CA SER A 77 -11.34 4.85 11.96
C SER A 77 -12.51 5.61 12.59
N THR A 78 -13.72 5.53 12.03
CA THR A 78 -14.89 6.25 12.57
C THR A 78 -15.63 5.43 13.63
N ALA A 79 -15.76 5.96 14.86
CA ALA A 79 -16.33 5.25 16.01
C ALA A 79 -17.84 4.91 15.92
N ARG A 80 -18.64 5.63 15.11
CA ARG A 80 -20.12 5.50 15.06
C ARG A 80 -20.66 4.42 14.12
N ARG A 81 -19.86 3.43 13.71
CA ARG A 81 -20.24 2.46 12.67
C ARG A 81 -20.53 1.07 13.23
N SER A 82 -21.33 0.30 12.47
CA SER A 82 -21.65 -1.10 12.81
C SER A 82 -20.39 -1.93 13.07
N ILE A 83 -20.38 -2.65 14.19
CA ILE A 83 -19.26 -3.47 14.63
C ILE A 83 -18.84 -4.52 13.57
N ARG A 84 -19.79 -5.07 12.81
CA ARG A 84 -19.51 -6.05 11.76
C ARG A 84 -18.73 -5.43 10.61
N LEU A 85 -19.17 -4.25 10.16
CA LEU A 85 -18.57 -3.56 9.03
C LEU A 85 -17.17 -3.03 9.38
N ARG A 86 -17.00 -2.54 10.63
CA ARG A 86 -15.68 -2.15 11.13
C ARG A 86 -14.72 -3.35 11.18
N ARG A 87 -15.17 -4.51 11.68
CA ARG A 87 -14.35 -5.74 11.68
C ARG A 87 -13.96 -6.19 10.27
N ALA A 88 -14.88 -6.18 9.33
CA ALA A 88 -14.60 -6.52 7.93
C ALA A 88 -13.54 -5.58 7.33
N ALA A 89 -13.71 -4.26 7.52
CA ALA A 89 -12.75 -3.26 7.06
C ALA A 89 -11.37 -3.45 7.71
N THR A 90 -11.32 -3.67 9.03
CA THR A 90 -10.05 -3.93 9.75
C THR A 90 -9.36 -5.21 9.29
N THR A 91 -10.10 -6.27 9.00
CA THR A 91 -9.53 -7.51 8.42
C THR A 91 -9.01 -7.26 7.01
N LEU A 92 -9.76 -6.55 6.17
CA LEU A 92 -9.33 -6.19 4.82
C LEU A 92 -8.03 -5.37 4.85
N ILE A 93 -7.97 -4.33 5.68
CA ILE A 93 -6.76 -3.51 5.87
C ILE A 93 -5.57 -4.38 6.31
N GLY A 94 -5.79 -5.30 7.26
CA GLY A 94 -4.74 -6.21 7.72
C GLY A 94 -4.25 -7.17 6.64
N VAL A 95 -5.17 -7.78 5.87
CA VAL A 95 -4.82 -8.71 4.79
C VAL A 95 -4.04 -8.00 3.68
N VAL A 96 -4.51 -6.81 3.27
CA VAL A 96 -3.81 -5.98 2.28
C VAL A 96 -2.42 -5.59 2.81
N GLY A 97 -2.32 -5.16 4.07
CA GLY A 97 -1.05 -4.79 4.68
C GLY A 97 -0.04 -5.94 4.72
N ILE A 98 -0.48 -7.14 5.12
CA ILE A 98 0.36 -8.34 5.12
C ILE A 98 0.78 -8.69 3.69
N GLY A 99 -0.14 -8.63 2.72
CA GLY A 99 0.17 -8.88 1.30
C GLY A 99 1.24 -7.92 0.76
N LEU A 100 1.12 -6.62 1.07
CA LEU A 100 2.11 -5.61 0.68
C LEU A 100 3.47 -5.84 1.35
N LEU A 101 3.48 -6.16 2.65
CA LEU A 101 4.71 -6.51 3.37
C LEU A 101 5.40 -7.72 2.77
N LEU A 102 4.66 -8.81 2.57
CA LEU A 102 5.19 -10.03 1.97
C LEU A 102 5.72 -9.73 0.57
N ARG A 103 4.98 -9.01 -0.26
CA ARG A 103 5.43 -8.60 -1.60
C ARG A 103 6.73 -7.80 -1.53
N GLY A 104 6.81 -6.80 -0.65
CA GLY A 104 8.00 -5.96 -0.49
C GLY A 104 9.21 -6.77 -0.03
N VAL A 105 9.08 -7.50 1.07
CA VAL A 105 10.17 -8.26 1.69
C VAL A 105 10.60 -9.47 0.86
N VAL A 106 9.65 -10.23 0.32
CA VAL A 106 9.98 -11.42 -0.49
C VAL A 106 10.67 -11.01 -1.78
N LEU A 107 10.18 -9.98 -2.49
CA LEU A 107 10.86 -9.51 -3.70
C LEU A 107 12.22 -8.89 -3.39
N GLU A 108 12.38 -8.24 -2.24
CA GLU A 108 13.68 -7.74 -1.77
C GLU A 108 14.69 -8.88 -1.62
N VAL A 109 14.30 -9.94 -0.92
CA VAL A 109 15.16 -11.11 -0.68
C VAL A 109 15.43 -11.86 -1.99
N LEU A 110 14.41 -12.11 -2.81
CA LEU A 110 14.55 -12.87 -4.06
C LEU A 110 15.44 -12.14 -5.08
N LEU A 111 15.26 -10.83 -5.24
CA LEU A 111 16.09 -10.03 -6.15
C LEU A 111 17.50 -9.83 -5.59
N GLY A 112 17.63 -9.57 -4.29
CA GLY A 112 18.92 -9.36 -3.63
C GLY A 112 19.82 -10.59 -3.66
N TRP A 113 19.26 -11.79 -3.44
CA TRP A 113 19.98 -13.06 -3.58
C TRP A 113 20.03 -13.61 -5.02
N ASN A 114 19.41 -12.92 -5.98
CA ASN A 114 19.29 -13.35 -7.36
C ASN A 114 18.82 -14.82 -7.48
N VAL A 115 17.83 -15.19 -6.68
CA VAL A 115 17.30 -16.56 -6.62
C VAL A 115 16.76 -16.94 -7.99
N GLY A 116 17.22 -18.07 -8.54
CA GLY A 116 16.79 -18.54 -9.87
C GLY A 116 17.18 -17.63 -11.04
N GLY A 117 18.11 -16.68 -10.86
CA GLY A 117 18.49 -15.74 -11.91
C GLY A 117 17.48 -14.61 -12.15
N LEU A 118 16.56 -14.37 -11.21
CA LEU A 118 15.48 -13.39 -11.34
C LEU A 118 15.98 -11.96 -11.65
N ALA A 119 17.09 -11.53 -11.05
CA ALA A 119 17.66 -10.20 -11.31
C ALA A 119 18.12 -10.04 -12.77
N LYS A 120 18.53 -11.13 -13.43
CA LYS A 120 18.90 -11.12 -14.84
C LYS A 120 17.69 -11.04 -15.78
N GLN A 121 16.54 -11.59 -15.35
CA GLN A 121 15.30 -11.55 -16.13
C GLN A 121 14.61 -10.19 -16.08
N VAL A 122 14.60 -9.56 -14.91
CA VAL A 122 14.04 -8.21 -14.69
C VAL A 122 14.96 -7.13 -15.27
N GLY A 123 16.25 -7.41 -15.38
CA GLY A 123 17.23 -6.48 -15.90
C GLY A 123 17.85 -5.60 -14.80
N PRO A 124 19.06 -5.05 -15.05
CA PRO A 124 19.88 -4.45 -14.01
C PRO A 124 19.30 -3.15 -13.45
N LEU A 125 18.75 -2.29 -14.32
CA LEU A 125 18.20 -1.00 -13.90
C LEU A 125 16.93 -1.17 -13.07
N GLU A 126 16.01 -2.03 -13.52
CA GLU A 126 14.75 -2.32 -12.83
C GLU A 126 14.99 -3.02 -11.49
N THR A 127 15.94 -3.96 -11.44
CA THR A 127 16.36 -4.60 -10.18
C THR A 127 16.91 -3.58 -9.19
N HIS A 128 17.80 -2.69 -9.63
CA HIS A 128 18.41 -1.67 -8.77
C HIS A 128 17.36 -0.76 -8.12
N TRP A 129 16.44 -0.23 -8.92
CA TRP A 129 15.37 0.65 -8.41
C TRP A 129 14.31 -0.10 -7.61
N SER A 130 14.08 -1.37 -7.93
CA SER A 130 13.19 -2.23 -7.13
C SER A 130 13.71 -2.41 -5.72
N LEU A 131 15.02 -2.69 -5.56
CA LEU A 131 15.64 -2.87 -4.25
C LEU A 131 15.74 -1.56 -3.46
N ILE A 132 16.15 -0.47 -4.09
CA ILE A 132 16.43 0.78 -3.36
C ILE A 132 15.16 1.55 -3.02
N LEU A 133 14.15 1.52 -3.90
CA LEU A 133 12.97 2.39 -3.78
C LEU A 133 11.69 1.59 -3.66
N TRP A 134 11.37 0.74 -4.65
CA TRP A 134 10.02 0.19 -4.76
C TRP A 134 9.71 -0.79 -3.63
N ASN A 135 10.55 -1.80 -3.41
CA ASN A 135 10.33 -2.80 -2.37
C ASN A 135 10.33 -2.19 -0.96
N PRO A 136 11.24 -1.27 -0.59
CA PRO A 136 11.13 -0.51 0.66
C PRO A 136 9.82 0.29 0.74
N TRP A 137 9.39 0.93 -0.34
CA TRP A 137 8.13 1.69 -0.38
C TRP A 137 6.90 0.80 -0.15
N PHE A 138 6.85 -0.39 -0.77
CA PHE A 138 5.80 -1.38 -0.53
C PHE A 138 5.83 -1.94 0.89
N THR A 139 7.03 -2.17 1.44
CA THR A 139 7.22 -2.63 2.82
C THR A 139 6.72 -1.58 3.81
N LEU A 140 7.03 -0.30 3.59
CA LEU A 140 6.53 0.81 4.39
C LEU A 140 4.99 0.89 4.35
N GLY A 141 4.39 0.84 3.16
CA GLY A 141 2.93 0.84 2.99
C GLY A 141 2.27 -0.33 3.73
N GLY A 142 2.81 -1.53 3.57
CA GLY A 142 2.32 -2.71 4.27
C GLY A 142 2.44 -2.60 5.80
N ALA A 143 3.57 -2.08 6.31
CA ALA A 143 3.78 -1.85 7.73
C ALA A 143 2.75 -0.86 8.31
N LEU A 144 2.48 0.23 7.59
CA LEU A 144 1.47 1.22 7.98
C LEU A 144 0.07 0.59 8.05
N PHE A 145 -0.33 -0.18 7.03
CA PHE A 145 -1.63 -0.87 7.02
C PHE A 145 -1.76 -1.89 8.15
N VAL A 146 -0.72 -2.68 8.42
CA VAL A 146 -0.71 -3.63 9.53
C VAL A 146 -0.78 -2.91 10.88
N ALA A 147 -0.04 -1.83 11.07
CA ALA A 147 -0.09 -1.01 12.28
C ALA A 147 -1.50 -0.45 12.51
N THR A 148 -2.13 0.12 11.48
CA THR A 148 -3.52 0.59 11.53
C THR A 148 -4.48 -0.56 11.90
N ALA A 149 -4.34 -1.73 11.30
CA ALA A 149 -5.20 -2.88 11.60
C ALA A 149 -5.06 -3.34 13.06
N ILE A 150 -3.82 -3.45 13.58
CA ILE A 150 -3.56 -3.82 14.97
C ILE A 150 -4.19 -2.80 15.93
N ARG A 151 -4.04 -1.51 15.63
CA ARG A 151 -4.61 -0.43 16.45
C ARG A 151 -6.13 -0.51 16.50
N LEU A 152 -6.79 -0.60 15.33
CA LEU A 152 -8.26 -0.68 15.23
C LEU A 152 -8.84 -1.91 15.95
N ARG A 153 -8.11 -3.03 15.95
CA ARG A 153 -8.47 -4.23 16.73
C ARG A 153 -8.40 -3.98 18.23
N ARG A 154 -7.32 -3.35 18.72
CA ARG A 154 -7.16 -3.01 20.15
C ARG A 154 -8.30 -2.12 20.65
N GLU A 155 -8.65 -1.08 19.90
CA GLU A 155 -9.77 -0.19 20.25
C GLU A 155 -11.12 -0.90 20.26
N GLY A 156 -11.30 -1.92 19.41
CA GLY A 156 -12.51 -2.75 19.40
C GLY A 156 -12.64 -3.66 20.63
N THR A 157 -11.50 -4.07 21.21
CA THR A 157 -11.46 -4.90 22.41
C THR A 157 -11.79 -4.10 23.67
N TYR A 158 -11.24 -2.88 23.81
CA TYR A 158 -11.52 -2.01 24.97
C TYR A 158 -12.94 -1.45 25.01
N ALA A 159 -13.65 -1.40 23.88
CA ALA A 159 -15.02 -0.90 23.80
C ALA A 159 -16.10 -1.96 24.14
N ARG A 160 -15.71 -3.22 24.42
CA ARG A 160 -16.66 -4.23 24.95
C ARG A 160 -16.73 -4.08 26.47
N PRO A 161 -17.92 -3.85 27.08
CA PRO A 161 -18.07 -4.02 28.52
C PRO A 161 -17.74 -5.46 28.89
N SER A 162 -16.99 -5.66 29.96
CA SER A 162 -16.81 -6.97 30.60
C SER A 162 -18.18 -7.56 30.96
N PRO A 163 -18.38 -8.89 30.83
CA PRO A 163 -19.63 -9.54 31.21
C PRO A 163 -19.94 -9.38 32.71
#